data_AF-A0A2V9WGA0-F1
#
_entry.id   AF-A0A2V9WGA0-F1
#
_cell.length_a   1.000
_cell.length_b   1.000
_cell.length_c   1.000
_cell.angle_alpha   90.00
_cell.angle_beta   90.00
_cell.angle_gamma   90.00
#
_symmetry.space_group_name_H-M   'P 1'
#
loop_
_entity.id
_entity.type
_entity.pdbx_description
1 polymer ?
#
loop_
_entity_poly.entity_id
_entity_poly.type
_entity_poly.pdbx_seq_one_letter_code
_entity_poly.pdbx_strand_id
1 'polypeptide(L)'
;MTTIGDITNGLSEEEELALPEDGTPASDLPAVWSRHDAIAEKKQADQINNELYNPNFSGLHRLTTPGEDAVAREKKERREHEIAYENFQRTMRSIQERTDVLLEALGEEERICRGRLDALNKRAIVMGDGRRVFVGGNGEYIDERDGHALRGNDRDEAHARHAHKLDAATWDERNEATDRYEKACRLRHEVLADHETDMLNVWTMRQMGSDFVAGRITEILACAKLKPSERKDRSKLWSRLRAVLD
;
A
#
# COMPACT_ATOMS: atom_id res chain seq x y z
N MET A 1 34.71 47.41 -59.70
CA MET A 1 34.39 45.97 -59.66
C MET A 1 35.31 45.37 -58.61
N THR A 2 34.79 45.26 -57.39
CA THR A 2 35.52 44.72 -56.25
C THR A 2 35.09 43.26 -56.13
N THR A 3 35.98 42.34 -56.45
CA THR A 3 35.76 40.90 -56.31
C THR A 3 35.67 40.54 -54.82
N ILE A 4 34.70 39.70 -54.46
CA ILE A 4 34.44 39.21 -53.09
C ILE A 4 35.60 38.32 -52.57
N GLY A 5 36.72 38.19 -53.29
CA GLY A 5 37.97 37.67 -52.71
C GLY A 5 38.54 38.57 -51.60
N ASP A 6 38.16 39.85 -51.55
CA ASP A 6 38.68 40.81 -50.57
C ASP A 6 37.78 40.99 -49.33
N ILE A 7 36.55 40.47 -49.31
CA ILE A 7 35.61 40.72 -48.20
C ILE A 7 35.76 39.68 -47.07
N THR A 8 36.28 38.49 -47.37
CA THR A 8 36.38 37.39 -46.40
C THR A 8 37.79 37.11 -45.89
N ASN A 9 38.82 37.83 -46.36
CA ASN A 9 40.22 37.60 -46.01
C ASN A 9 40.63 38.20 -44.64
N GLY A 10 39.72 38.08 -43.66
CA GLY A 10 39.93 38.59 -42.30
C GLY A 10 38.78 38.35 -41.33
N LEU A 11 37.77 37.53 -41.69
CA LEU A 11 36.65 37.22 -40.81
C LEU A 11 36.99 36.05 -39.89
N SER A 12 36.49 36.10 -38.65
CA SER A 12 36.65 35.03 -37.67
C SER A 12 35.72 33.84 -37.99
N GLU A 13 36.10 32.62 -37.57
CA GLU A 13 35.40 31.34 -37.85
C GLU A 13 33.93 31.34 -37.33
N GLU A 14 33.59 32.25 -36.41
CA GLU A 14 32.24 32.47 -35.87
C GLU A 14 31.41 33.45 -36.71
N GLU A 15 32.04 34.44 -37.34
CA GLU A 15 31.37 35.43 -38.20
C GLU A 15 31.08 34.88 -39.60
N GLU A 16 31.90 33.95 -40.11
CA GLU A 16 31.61 33.24 -41.36
C GLU A 16 30.36 32.35 -41.24
N LEU A 17 30.11 31.77 -40.06
CA LEU A 17 28.96 30.87 -39.82
C LEU A 17 27.62 31.61 -39.66
N ALA A 18 27.64 32.93 -39.49
CA ALA A 18 26.48 33.76 -39.19
C ALA A 18 26.04 34.66 -40.38
N LEU A 19 26.60 34.45 -41.57
CA LEU A 19 26.22 35.25 -42.76
C LEU A 19 24.79 34.88 -43.22
N PRO A 20 23.87 35.85 -43.29
CA PRO A 20 22.51 35.60 -43.75
C PRO A 20 22.50 35.27 -45.26
N GLU A 21 21.81 34.19 -45.62
CA GLU A 21 21.73 33.64 -46.98
C GLU A 21 21.08 34.58 -48.01
N ASP A 22 20.44 35.67 -47.56
CA ASP A 22 19.59 36.54 -48.38
C ASP A 22 20.37 37.55 -49.25
N GLY A 23 21.71 37.57 -49.19
CA GLY A 23 22.56 38.56 -49.87
C GLY A 23 23.66 38.00 -50.77
N THR A 24 23.80 36.68 -50.91
CA THR A 24 24.90 36.06 -51.67
C THR A 24 24.50 35.76 -53.12
N PRO A 25 25.31 36.15 -54.13
CA PRO A 25 25.04 35.83 -55.52
C PRO A 25 25.12 34.32 -55.76
N ALA A 26 24.19 33.78 -56.54
CA ALA A 26 24.02 32.34 -56.73
C ALA A 26 25.25 31.60 -57.31
N SER A 27 26.19 32.32 -57.94
CA SER A 27 27.45 31.75 -58.44
C SER A 27 28.41 31.32 -57.33
N ASP A 28 28.28 31.90 -56.13
CA ASP A 28 29.27 31.79 -55.07
C ASP A 28 28.78 30.91 -53.90
N LEU A 29 27.50 30.53 -53.92
CA LEU A 29 26.89 29.60 -52.96
C LEU A 29 27.61 28.25 -52.83
N PRO A 30 28.07 27.60 -53.93
CA PRO A 30 28.78 26.32 -53.80
C PRO A 30 30.11 26.44 -53.03
N ALA A 31 30.80 27.57 -53.17
CA ALA A 31 32.05 27.84 -52.46
C ALA A 31 31.81 28.14 -50.98
N VAL A 32 30.72 28.84 -50.66
CA VAL A 32 30.28 29.08 -49.28
C VAL A 32 29.88 27.78 -48.60
N TRP A 33 29.09 26.93 -49.26
CA TRP A 33 28.67 25.63 -48.72
C TRP A 33 29.84 24.68 -48.53
N SER A 34 30.76 24.60 -49.49
CA SER A 34 31.97 23.76 -49.36
C SER A 34 32.85 24.18 -48.17
N ARG A 35 32.88 25.47 -47.82
CA ARG A 35 33.59 25.95 -46.63
C ARG A 35 32.82 25.68 -45.34
N HIS A 36 31.49 25.84 -45.35
CA HIS A 36 30.65 25.45 -44.22
C HIS A 36 30.80 23.96 -43.90
N ASP A 37 30.81 23.11 -44.92
CA ASP A 37 31.02 21.67 -44.77
C ASP A 37 32.42 21.39 -44.19
N ALA A 38 33.47 22.05 -44.69
CA ALA A 38 34.81 21.90 -44.15
C ALA A 38 34.94 22.36 -42.68
N ILE A 39 34.25 23.43 -42.28
CA ILE A 39 34.22 23.90 -40.89
C ILE A 39 33.43 22.93 -40.01
N ALA A 40 32.32 22.38 -40.51
CA ALA A 40 31.54 21.37 -39.80
C ALA A 40 32.32 20.06 -39.61
N GLU A 41 33.01 19.58 -40.64
CA GLU A 41 33.89 18.41 -40.57
C GLU A 41 35.05 18.64 -39.61
N LYS A 42 35.67 19.83 -39.61
CA LYS A 42 36.73 20.17 -38.66
C LYS A 42 36.22 20.22 -37.22
N LYS A 43 35.05 20.82 -36.95
CA LYS A 43 34.43 20.80 -35.62
C LYS A 43 34.09 19.39 -35.16
N GLN A 44 33.61 18.54 -36.07
CA GLN A 44 33.32 17.14 -35.78
C GLN A 44 34.60 16.35 -35.51
N ALA A 45 35.67 16.60 -36.27
CA ALA A 45 36.98 16.00 -36.05
C ALA A 45 37.58 16.46 -34.71
N ASP A 46 37.50 17.75 -34.38
CA ASP A 46 37.97 18.30 -33.11
C ASP A 46 37.14 17.79 -31.93
N GLN A 47 35.84 17.56 -32.10
CA GLN A 47 34.98 16.94 -31.09
C GLN A 47 35.36 15.47 -30.86
N ILE A 48 35.55 14.68 -31.93
CA ILE A 48 36.02 13.29 -31.85
C ILE A 48 37.42 13.24 -31.23
N ASN A 49 38.31 14.16 -31.60
CA ASN A 49 39.67 14.22 -31.08
C ASN A 49 39.69 14.65 -29.61
N ASN A 50 38.80 15.55 -29.19
CA ASN A 50 38.58 15.90 -27.79
C ASN A 50 38.00 14.72 -27.01
N GLU A 51 37.08 13.93 -27.58
CA GLU A 51 36.59 12.69 -26.95
C GLU A 51 37.69 11.61 -26.83
N LEU A 52 38.58 11.51 -27.81
CA LEU A 52 39.70 10.55 -27.83
C LEU A 52 40.88 10.95 -26.93
N TYR A 53 41.21 12.25 -26.83
CA TYR A 53 42.36 12.76 -26.08
C TYR A 53 42.00 13.42 -24.76
N ASN A 54 40.72 13.51 -24.38
CA ASN A 54 40.37 13.94 -23.03
C ASN A 54 40.87 12.89 -22.03
N PRO A 55 41.83 13.24 -21.15
CA PRO A 55 42.39 12.31 -20.17
C PRO A 55 41.34 11.80 -19.17
N ASN A 56 40.16 12.42 -19.11
CA ASN A 56 39.01 11.97 -18.33
C ASN A 56 38.11 10.94 -19.05
N PHE A 57 38.32 10.69 -20.36
CA PHE A 57 37.59 9.71 -21.18
C PHE A 57 38.42 8.46 -21.55
N SER A 58 39.59 8.27 -20.93
CA SER A 58 40.29 6.99 -20.85
C SER A 58 39.52 5.95 -19.98
N GLY A 59 38.20 5.89 -20.13
CA GLY A 59 37.30 4.93 -19.50
C GLY A 59 36.54 4.04 -20.49
N LEU A 60 36.54 4.35 -21.79
CA LEU A 60 35.58 3.72 -22.72
C LEU A 60 36.08 2.50 -23.50
N HIS A 61 37.36 2.11 -23.41
CA HIS A 61 37.86 0.88 -24.06
C HIS A 61 38.81 0.06 -23.19
N ARG A 62 38.50 -0.08 -21.90
CA ARG A 62 39.06 -1.16 -21.06
C ARG A 62 38.03 -2.29 -20.94
N LEU A 63 37.72 -2.92 -22.06
CA LEU A 63 37.13 -4.25 -22.06
C LEU A 63 38.16 -5.22 -21.43
N THR A 64 37.70 -6.10 -20.55
CA THR A 64 38.41 -7.27 -20.00
C THR A 64 39.47 -7.05 -18.91
N THR A 65 39.06 -6.53 -17.76
CA THR A 65 39.02 -7.30 -16.49
C THR A 65 37.93 -6.67 -15.62
N PRO A 66 37.07 -7.44 -14.92
CA PRO A 66 36.31 -6.86 -13.83
C PRO A 66 37.35 -6.30 -12.86
N GLY A 67 37.50 -4.97 -12.81
CA GLY A 67 38.32 -4.35 -11.79
C GLY A 67 37.82 -4.84 -10.43
N GLU A 68 38.72 -4.99 -9.46
CA GLU A 68 38.37 -5.36 -8.08
C GLU A 68 37.20 -4.51 -7.54
N ASP A 69 37.04 -3.28 -8.04
CA ASP A 69 35.94 -2.35 -7.78
C ASP A 69 34.57 -2.80 -8.31
N ALA A 70 34.49 -3.47 -9.46
CA ALA A 70 33.22 -3.97 -10.02
C ALA A 70 32.72 -5.19 -9.23
N VAL A 71 33.63 -6.11 -8.88
CA VAL A 71 33.32 -7.26 -8.01
C VAL A 71 33.03 -6.79 -6.58
N ALA A 72 33.71 -5.76 -6.09
CA ALA A 72 33.41 -5.15 -4.79
C ALA A 72 32.05 -4.43 -4.77
N ARG A 73 31.65 -3.76 -5.86
CA ARG A 73 30.32 -3.17 -6.03
C ARG A 73 29.23 -4.24 -6.05
N GLU A 74 29.37 -5.27 -6.88
CA GLU A 74 28.39 -6.37 -6.96
C GLU A 74 28.26 -7.09 -5.61
N LYS A 75 29.38 -7.33 -4.92
CA LYS A 75 29.37 -7.91 -3.56
C LYS A 75 28.71 -7.00 -2.53
N LYS A 76 28.85 -5.67 -2.67
CA LYS A 76 28.21 -4.69 -1.80
C LYS A 76 26.69 -4.64 -2.06
N GLU A 77 26.28 -4.57 -3.32
CA GLU A 77 24.87 -4.61 -3.72
C GLU A 77 24.21 -5.90 -3.25
N ARG A 78 24.85 -7.05 -3.42
CA ARG A 78 24.34 -8.34 -2.94
C ARG A 78 24.13 -8.37 -1.42
N ARG A 79 25.06 -7.76 -0.65
CA ARG A 79 24.92 -7.62 0.81
C ARG A 79 23.78 -6.66 1.19
N GLU A 80 23.64 -5.55 0.48
CA GLU A 80 22.55 -4.60 0.71
C GLU A 80 21.19 -5.24 0.40
N HIS A 81 21.11 -6.04 -0.66
CA HIS A 81 19.94 -6.85 -0.99
C HIS A 81 19.62 -7.89 0.08
N GLU A 82 20.63 -8.61 0.58
CA GLU A 82 20.46 -9.60 1.64
C GLU A 82 19.95 -8.95 2.94
N ILE A 83 20.52 -7.81 3.33
CA ILE A 83 20.06 -7.02 4.50
C ILE A 83 18.64 -6.49 4.29
N ALA A 84 18.30 -6.01 3.09
CA ALA A 84 16.96 -5.55 2.77
C ALA A 84 15.93 -6.69 2.85
N TYR A 85 16.29 -7.87 2.36
CA TYR A 85 15.45 -9.06 2.42
C TYR A 85 15.26 -9.56 3.86
N GLU A 86 16.33 -9.60 4.67
CA GLU A 86 16.24 -9.94 6.10
C GLU A 86 15.36 -8.97 6.88
N ASN A 87 15.49 -7.66 6.60
CA ASN A 87 14.64 -6.64 7.21
C ASN A 87 13.18 -6.79 6.79
N PHE A 88 12.91 -7.07 5.51
CA PHE A 88 11.57 -7.37 5.02
C PHE A 88 10.98 -8.59 5.72
N GLN A 89 11.71 -9.70 5.81
CA GLN A 89 11.27 -10.89 6.52
C GLN A 89 11.02 -10.63 8.01
N ARG A 90 11.84 -9.80 8.65
CA ARG A 90 11.62 -9.40 10.05
C ARG A 90 10.34 -8.58 10.19
N THR A 91 10.10 -7.63 9.28
CA THR A 91 8.86 -6.84 9.30
C THR A 91 7.63 -7.68 9.05
N MET A 92 7.68 -8.62 8.10
CA MET A 92 6.56 -9.52 7.81
C MET A 92 6.24 -10.44 8.98
N ARG A 93 7.26 -11.01 9.64
CA ARG A 93 7.08 -11.79 10.87
C ARG A 93 6.43 -10.96 11.97
N SER A 94 6.91 -9.74 12.18
CA SER A 94 6.33 -8.85 13.20
C SER A 94 4.87 -8.49 12.89
N ILE A 95 4.51 -8.35 11.62
CA ILE A 95 3.12 -8.12 11.21
C ILE A 95 2.29 -9.37 11.48
N GLN A 96 2.75 -10.55 11.08
CA GLN A 96 2.09 -11.83 11.33
C GLN A 96 1.85 -12.07 12.82
N GLU A 97 2.88 -11.93 13.65
CA GLU A 97 2.76 -12.09 15.11
C GLU A 97 1.71 -11.16 15.71
N ARG A 98 1.66 -9.90 15.28
CA ARG A 98 0.63 -8.95 15.75
C ARG A 98 -0.76 -9.34 15.29
N THR A 99 -0.90 -9.79 14.05
CA THR A 99 -2.18 -10.25 13.51
C THR A 99 -2.66 -11.50 14.23
N ASP A 100 -1.77 -12.45 14.52
CA ASP A 100 -2.10 -13.67 15.26
C ASP A 100 -2.59 -13.35 16.67
N VAL A 101 -1.89 -12.46 17.39
CA VAL A 101 -2.31 -12.00 18.72
C VAL A 101 -3.67 -11.30 18.67
N LEU A 102 -3.93 -10.49 17.64
CA LEU A 102 -5.22 -9.83 17.45
C LEU A 102 -6.34 -10.83 17.16
N LEU A 103 -6.08 -11.83 16.31
CA LEU A 103 -7.04 -12.89 16.00
C LEU A 103 -7.34 -13.75 17.22
N GLU A 104 -6.34 -14.03 18.06
CA GLU A 104 -6.51 -14.74 19.32
C GLU A 104 -7.37 -13.94 20.29
N ALA A 105 -7.08 -12.64 20.47
CA ALA A 105 -7.86 -11.76 21.33
C ALA A 105 -9.32 -11.65 20.89
N LEU A 106 -9.57 -11.47 19.58
CA LEU A 106 -10.93 -11.45 19.02
C LEU A 106 -11.63 -12.81 19.19
N GLY A 107 -10.90 -13.91 19.02
CA GLY A 107 -11.44 -15.26 19.26
C GLY A 107 -11.80 -15.52 20.72
N GLU A 108 -11.07 -14.95 21.67
CA GLU A 108 -11.41 -14.97 23.09
C GLU A 108 -12.66 -14.13 23.38
N GLU A 109 -12.73 -12.91 22.84
CA GLU A 109 -13.88 -12.03 23.00
C GLU A 109 -15.17 -12.66 22.45
N GLU A 110 -15.09 -13.32 21.29
CA GLU A 110 -16.21 -14.10 20.75
C GLU A 110 -16.64 -15.23 21.68
N ARG A 111 -15.70 -15.95 22.30
CA ARG A 111 -16.00 -17.02 23.26
C ARG A 111 -16.68 -16.48 24.52
N ILE A 112 -16.18 -15.37 25.05
CA ILE A 112 -16.78 -14.68 26.20
C ILE A 112 -18.19 -14.20 25.87
N CYS A 113 -18.38 -13.55 24.72
CA CYS A 113 -19.69 -13.06 24.28
C CYS A 113 -20.67 -14.20 24.05
N ARG A 114 -20.23 -15.30 23.43
CA ARG A 114 -21.04 -16.51 23.24
C ARG A 114 -21.43 -17.13 24.57
N GLY A 115 -20.49 -17.28 25.50
CA GLY A 115 -20.77 -17.78 26.85
C GLY A 115 -21.78 -16.90 27.60
N ARG A 116 -21.69 -15.57 27.43
CA ARG A 116 -22.66 -14.62 28.00
C ARG A 116 -24.04 -14.76 27.35
N LEU A 117 -24.12 -14.90 26.02
CA LEU A 117 -25.37 -15.18 25.31
C LEU A 117 -26.00 -16.49 25.78
N ASP A 118 -25.21 -17.56 25.94
CA ASP A 118 -25.70 -18.84 26.45
C ASP A 118 -26.21 -18.74 27.89
N ALA A 119 -25.55 -17.95 28.74
CA ALA A 119 -26.01 -17.67 30.10
C ALA A 119 -27.32 -16.87 30.11
N LEU A 120 -27.45 -15.86 29.23
CA LEU A 120 -28.68 -15.08 29.05
C LEU A 120 -29.83 -15.96 28.54
N ASN A 121 -29.54 -16.83 27.58
CA ASN A 121 -30.47 -17.80 27.03
C ASN A 121 -30.99 -18.80 28.07
N LYS A 122 -30.13 -19.23 29.00
CA LYS A 122 -30.55 -20.07 30.14
C LYS A 122 -31.43 -19.30 31.13
N ARG A 123 -31.20 -18.00 31.28
CA ARG A 123 -32.00 -17.11 32.14
C ARG A 123 -33.28 -16.60 31.46
N ALA A 124 -33.43 -16.77 30.14
CA ALA A 124 -34.66 -16.42 29.44
C ALA A 124 -35.88 -17.17 30.02
N ILE A 125 -37.05 -16.54 29.89
CA ILE A 125 -38.34 -17.17 30.21
C ILE A 125 -38.70 -18.04 29.00
N VAL A 126 -38.88 -19.34 29.23
CA VAL A 126 -39.31 -20.27 28.18
C VAL A 126 -40.81 -20.44 28.30
N MET A 127 -41.56 -20.18 27.22
CA MET A 127 -43.01 -20.35 27.10
C MET A 127 -43.41 -21.82 26.90
N GLY A 128 -44.70 -22.15 26.99
CA GLY A 128 -45.21 -23.52 26.84
C GLY A 128 -45.00 -24.12 25.47
N ASP A 129 -44.95 -23.27 24.45
CA ASP A 129 -44.63 -23.61 23.07
C ASP A 129 -43.11 -23.68 22.77
N GLY A 130 -42.27 -23.44 23.78
CA GLY A 130 -40.82 -23.46 23.68
C GLY A 130 -40.17 -22.16 23.18
N ARG A 131 -40.93 -21.09 22.93
CA ARG A 131 -40.38 -19.76 22.62
C ARG A 131 -39.65 -19.17 23.82
N ARG A 132 -38.61 -18.38 23.57
CA ARG A 132 -37.87 -17.66 24.62
C ARG A 132 -38.30 -16.21 24.64
N VAL A 133 -38.43 -15.71 25.85
CA VAL A 133 -38.99 -14.41 26.15
C VAL A 133 -38.08 -13.72 27.15
N PHE A 134 -37.84 -12.44 26.92
CA PHE A 134 -36.98 -11.60 27.75
C PHE A 134 -37.79 -10.47 28.37
N VAL A 135 -37.32 -9.95 29.50
CA VAL A 135 -37.97 -8.83 30.18
C VAL A 135 -37.50 -7.50 29.56
N GLY A 136 -38.42 -6.69 29.06
CA GLY A 136 -38.15 -5.35 28.56
C GLY A 136 -38.20 -4.27 29.64
N GLY A 137 -37.68 -3.08 29.35
CA GLY A 137 -37.53 -1.97 30.31
C GLY A 137 -38.83 -1.45 30.94
N ASN A 138 -39.99 -1.66 30.30
CA ASN A 138 -41.30 -1.23 30.81
C ASN A 138 -42.10 -2.36 31.50
N GLY A 139 -41.44 -3.46 31.87
CA GLY A 139 -42.13 -4.66 32.38
C GLY A 139 -42.94 -5.40 31.30
N GLU A 140 -42.66 -5.08 30.03
CA GLU A 140 -43.14 -5.82 28.87
C GLU A 140 -42.30 -7.08 28.67
N TYR A 141 -42.89 -8.09 28.05
CA TYR A 141 -42.20 -9.34 27.73
C TYR A 141 -41.97 -9.37 26.23
N ILE A 142 -40.72 -9.53 25.78
CA ILE A 142 -40.35 -9.44 24.37
C ILE A 142 -39.98 -10.83 23.86
N ASP A 143 -40.60 -11.24 22.75
CA ASP A 143 -40.29 -12.50 22.07
C ASP A 143 -38.91 -12.43 21.40
N GLU A 144 -38.08 -13.45 21.58
CA GLU A 144 -36.78 -13.56 20.93
C GLU A 144 -36.87 -13.55 19.41
N ARG A 145 -37.89 -14.20 18.83
CA ARG A 145 -37.99 -14.41 17.38
C ARG A 145 -38.36 -13.14 16.64
N ASP A 146 -39.39 -12.47 17.13
CA ASP A 146 -40.01 -11.35 16.43
C ASP A 146 -39.57 -10.00 17.00
N GLY A 147 -38.93 -9.97 18.19
CA GLY A 147 -38.53 -8.74 18.87
C GLY A 147 -39.72 -7.87 19.28
N HIS A 148 -40.92 -8.43 19.32
CA HIS A 148 -42.15 -7.74 19.65
C HIS A 148 -42.60 -8.03 21.08
N ALA A 149 -43.23 -7.04 21.70
CA ALA A 149 -43.85 -7.18 23.01
C ALA A 149 -45.08 -8.11 22.93
N LEU A 150 -45.11 -9.12 23.80
CA LEU A 150 -46.22 -10.05 23.97
C LEU A 150 -47.47 -9.34 24.48
N ARG A 151 -48.63 -9.82 24.04
CA ARG A 151 -49.95 -9.28 24.40
C ARG A 151 -50.93 -10.40 24.74
N GLY A 152 -51.95 -10.09 25.53
CA GLY A 152 -53.01 -11.04 25.92
C GLY A 152 -52.46 -12.25 26.68
N ASN A 153 -52.96 -13.44 26.34
CA ASN A 153 -52.63 -14.69 27.03
C ASN A 153 -51.12 -14.98 27.08
N ASP A 154 -50.37 -14.67 26.02
CA ASP A 154 -48.92 -14.90 25.97
C ASP A 154 -48.19 -14.03 27.01
N ARG A 155 -48.67 -12.81 27.26
CA ARG A 155 -48.12 -11.93 28.30
C ARG A 155 -48.41 -12.50 29.69
N ASP A 156 -49.62 -12.99 29.91
CA ASP A 156 -50.03 -13.52 31.21
C ASP A 156 -49.28 -14.81 31.55
N GLU A 157 -49.05 -15.67 30.56
CA GLU A 157 -48.20 -16.85 30.72
C GLU A 157 -46.75 -16.45 31.02
N ALA A 158 -46.17 -15.53 30.24
CA ALA A 158 -44.82 -15.04 30.49
C ALA A 158 -44.68 -14.44 31.89
N HIS A 159 -45.70 -13.70 32.35
CA HIS A 159 -45.74 -13.13 33.70
C HIS A 159 -45.82 -14.20 34.79
N ALA A 160 -46.69 -15.20 34.62
CA ALA A 160 -46.81 -16.31 35.55
C ALA A 160 -45.48 -17.10 35.67
N ARG A 161 -44.79 -17.33 34.55
CA ARG A 161 -43.49 -17.99 34.55
C ARG A 161 -42.38 -17.11 35.16
N HIS A 162 -42.41 -15.81 34.90
CA HIS A 162 -41.47 -14.86 35.48
C HIS A 162 -41.58 -14.81 37.00
N ALA A 163 -42.79 -14.93 37.56
CA ALA A 163 -42.99 -14.98 39.02
C ALA A 163 -42.24 -16.14 39.70
N HIS A 164 -41.97 -17.22 38.97
CA HIS A 164 -41.20 -18.37 39.44
C HIS A 164 -39.69 -18.27 39.13
N LYS A 165 -39.26 -17.27 38.34
CA LYS A 165 -37.89 -17.08 37.88
C LYS A 165 -37.51 -15.60 37.88
N LEU A 166 -37.24 -15.08 39.08
CA LEU A 166 -36.97 -13.66 39.35
C LEU A 166 -35.65 -13.14 38.75
N ASP A 167 -34.77 -14.03 38.28
CA ASP A 167 -33.48 -13.69 37.66
C ASP A 167 -33.55 -13.65 36.12
N ALA A 168 -34.76 -13.48 35.56
CA ALA A 168 -34.98 -13.50 34.12
C ALA A 168 -34.11 -12.46 33.39
N ALA A 169 -33.47 -12.89 32.30
CA ALA A 169 -32.64 -12.03 31.49
C ALA A 169 -33.47 -10.90 30.84
N THR A 170 -32.89 -9.72 30.75
CA THR A 170 -33.52 -8.57 30.10
C THR A 170 -33.24 -8.57 28.59
N TRP A 171 -34.14 -7.93 27.83
CA TRP A 171 -33.98 -7.77 26.39
C TRP A 171 -32.76 -6.90 26.05
N ASP A 172 -32.50 -5.87 26.86
CA ASP A 172 -31.35 -4.98 26.69
C ASP A 172 -30.04 -5.72 26.91
N GLU A 173 -29.94 -6.57 27.95
CA GLU A 173 -28.77 -7.43 28.18
C GLU A 173 -28.50 -8.36 26.99
N ARG A 174 -29.56 -8.92 26.40
CA ARG A 174 -29.47 -9.79 25.24
C ARG A 174 -29.03 -9.03 23.99
N ASN A 175 -29.60 -7.87 23.70
CA ASN A 175 -29.22 -7.08 22.54
C ASN A 175 -27.80 -6.55 22.66
N GLU A 176 -27.40 -6.06 23.84
CA GLU A 176 -26.03 -5.60 24.07
C GLU A 176 -25.01 -6.75 23.86
N ALA A 177 -25.32 -7.96 24.36
CA ALA A 177 -24.46 -9.12 24.16
C ALA A 177 -24.44 -9.59 22.69
N THR A 178 -25.57 -9.48 21.99
CA THR A 178 -25.67 -9.83 20.56
C THR A 178 -24.87 -8.84 19.71
N ASP A 179 -25.02 -7.54 19.95
CA ASP A 179 -24.28 -6.49 19.26
C ASP A 179 -22.77 -6.62 19.46
N ARG A 180 -22.32 -6.94 20.69
CA ARG A 180 -20.90 -7.22 20.95
C ARG A 180 -20.40 -8.44 20.19
N TYR A 181 -21.16 -9.53 20.21
CA TYR A 181 -20.82 -10.75 19.48
C TYR A 181 -20.71 -10.49 17.97
N GLU A 182 -21.70 -9.82 17.39
CA GLU A 182 -21.68 -9.50 15.96
C GLU A 182 -20.52 -8.59 15.58
N LYS A 183 -20.20 -7.58 16.40
CA LYS A 183 -19.04 -6.71 16.18
C LYS A 183 -17.74 -7.49 16.20
N ALA A 184 -17.56 -8.37 17.19
CA ALA A 184 -16.37 -9.22 17.29
C ALA A 184 -16.24 -10.14 16.06
N CYS A 185 -17.34 -10.78 15.64
CA CYS A 185 -17.35 -11.61 14.43
C CYS A 185 -17.03 -10.84 13.15
N ARG A 186 -17.58 -9.63 12.98
CA ARG A 186 -17.27 -8.79 11.81
C ARG A 186 -15.79 -8.41 11.78
N LEU A 187 -15.25 -7.94 12.92
CA LEU A 187 -13.84 -7.57 13.04
C LEU A 187 -12.91 -8.76 12.76
N ARG A 188 -13.24 -9.94 13.29
CA ARG A 188 -12.45 -11.15 13.04
C ARG A 188 -12.46 -11.53 11.56
N HIS A 189 -13.62 -11.45 10.90
CA HIS A 189 -13.72 -11.75 9.48
C HIS A 189 -12.91 -10.76 8.62
N GLU A 190 -12.94 -9.47 8.96
CA GLU A 190 -12.16 -8.43 8.29
C GLU A 190 -10.65 -8.67 8.46
N VAL A 191 -10.19 -8.96 9.68
CA VAL A 191 -8.76 -9.24 9.94
C VAL A 191 -8.30 -10.52 9.25
N LEU A 192 -9.15 -11.56 9.19
CA LEU A 192 -8.82 -12.79 8.45
C LEU A 192 -8.72 -12.55 6.94
N ALA A 193 -9.64 -11.77 6.37
CA ALA A 193 -9.62 -11.44 4.94
C ALA A 193 -8.37 -10.62 4.56
N ASP A 194 -8.00 -9.65 5.40
CA ASP A 194 -6.77 -8.88 5.24
C ASP A 194 -5.53 -9.78 5.37
N HIS A 195 -5.51 -10.67 6.37
CA HIS A 195 -4.40 -11.60 6.58
C HIS A 195 -4.20 -12.57 5.41
N GLU A 196 -5.28 -13.15 4.88
CA GLU A 196 -5.23 -14.06 3.74
C GLU A 196 -4.71 -13.37 2.49
N THR A 197 -5.14 -12.12 2.26
CA THR A 197 -4.67 -11.28 1.15
C THR A 197 -3.18 -10.97 1.28
N ASP A 198 -2.71 -10.61 2.47
CA ASP A 198 -1.29 -10.34 2.74
C ASP A 198 -0.44 -11.60 2.54
N MET A 199 -0.93 -12.77 2.96
CA MET A 199 -0.25 -14.05 2.78
C MET A 199 -0.16 -14.46 1.31
N LEU A 200 -1.21 -14.25 0.52
CA LEU A 200 -1.19 -14.46 -0.93
C LEU A 200 -0.20 -13.52 -1.64
N ASN A 201 -0.12 -12.26 -1.21
CA ASN A 201 0.84 -11.29 -1.73
C ASN A 201 2.30 -11.69 -1.41
N VAL A 202 2.56 -12.18 -0.19
CA VAL A 202 3.88 -12.69 0.22
C VAL A 202 4.24 -13.96 -0.55
N TRP A 203 3.27 -14.86 -0.75
CA TRP A 203 3.50 -16.10 -1.50
C TRP A 203 3.78 -15.84 -2.98
N THR A 204 3.02 -14.95 -3.63
CA THR A 204 3.27 -14.51 -5.00
C THR A 204 4.61 -13.76 -5.14
N MET A 205 4.99 -12.95 -4.14
CA MET A 205 6.33 -12.36 -4.08
C MET A 205 7.44 -13.40 -3.95
N ARG A 206 7.23 -14.50 -3.21
CA ARG A 206 8.21 -15.58 -3.09
C ARG A 206 8.37 -16.39 -4.38
N GLN A 207 7.32 -16.44 -5.21
CA GLN A 207 7.29 -17.20 -6.46
C GLN A 207 7.82 -16.41 -7.67
N MET A 208 7.75 -15.07 -7.62
CA MET A 208 8.30 -14.18 -8.64
C MET A 208 9.76 -13.84 -8.29
N GLY A 209 10.68 -13.97 -9.24
CA GLY A 209 12.12 -13.77 -9.02
C GLY A 209 12.48 -12.41 -8.39
N SER A 210 13.63 -12.38 -7.72
CA SER A 210 14.20 -11.26 -6.92
C SER A 210 13.98 -9.85 -7.50
N ASP A 211 14.09 -9.70 -8.82
CA ASP A 211 14.00 -8.41 -9.50
C ASP A 211 12.57 -7.85 -9.55
N PHE A 212 11.55 -8.72 -9.54
CA PHE A 212 10.14 -8.32 -9.47
C PHE A 212 9.73 -7.94 -8.04
N VAL A 213 10.31 -8.62 -7.05
CA VAL A 213 10.06 -8.37 -5.62
C VAL A 213 10.58 -6.97 -5.22
N ALA A 214 11.72 -6.53 -5.73
CA ALA A 214 12.25 -5.19 -5.48
C ALA A 214 11.35 -4.06 -6.04
N GLY A 215 10.77 -4.27 -7.23
CA GLY A 215 9.83 -3.33 -7.84
C GLY A 215 8.49 -3.27 -7.08
N ARG A 216 7.97 -4.41 -6.62
CA ARG A 216 6.73 -4.41 -5.84
C ARG A 216 6.90 -4.00 -4.38
N ILE A 217 8.03 -4.26 -3.74
CA ILE A 217 8.30 -3.75 -2.39
C ILE A 217 8.38 -2.22 -2.41
N THR A 218 8.96 -1.61 -3.46
CA THR A 218 8.95 -0.16 -3.62
C THR A 218 7.54 0.38 -3.89
N GLU A 219 6.70 -0.32 -4.64
CA GLU A 219 5.27 0.00 -4.79
C GLU A 219 4.48 -0.14 -3.48
N ILE A 220 4.65 -1.22 -2.72
CA ILE A 220 3.95 -1.43 -1.43
C ILE A 220 4.42 -0.41 -0.40
N LEU A 221 5.72 -0.07 -0.37
CA LEU A 221 6.23 1.02 0.45
C LEU A 221 5.76 2.41 -0.02
N ALA A 222 5.51 2.58 -1.33
CA ALA A 222 4.87 3.78 -1.89
C ALA A 222 3.37 3.83 -1.55
N CYS A 223 2.68 2.69 -1.52
CA CYS A 223 1.32 2.52 -1.05
C CYS A 223 1.22 2.78 0.46
N ALA A 224 2.20 2.34 1.26
CA ALA A 224 2.32 2.71 2.66
C ALA A 224 2.61 4.22 2.85
N LYS A 225 3.15 4.89 1.83
CA LYS A 225 3.32 6.35 1.74
C LYS A 225 2.12 7.07 1.08
N LEU A 226 1.00 6.38 0.79
CA LEU A 226 -0.22 7.03 0.28
C LEU A 226 -0.77 8.09 1.24
N LYS A 227 -1.52 9.01 0.64
CA LYS A 227 -1.77 10.39 1.07
C LYS A 227 -2.32 10.49 2.51
N PRO A 228 -2.00 11.58 3.23
CA PRO A 228 -2.47 11.82 4.61
C PRO A 228 -4.00 11.74 4.83
N SER A 229 -4.79 11.83 3.76
CA SER A 229 -6.25 11.70 3.78
C SER A 229 -6.71 10.28 4.16
N GLU A 230 -6.04 9.22 3.70
CA GLU A 230 -6.45 7.83 3.96
C GLU A 230 -5.91 7.28 5.30
N ARG A 231 -4.80 7.85 5.79
CA ARG A 231 -4.28 7.55 7.15
C ARG A 231 -5.20 8.06 8.26
N LYS A 232 -5.98 9.12 8.03
CA LYS A 232 -6.91 9.68 9.03
C LYS A 232 -8.06 8.73 9.33
N ASP A 233 -8.53 7.96 8.36
CA ASP A 233 -9.64 7.01 8.57
C ASP A 233 -9.17 5.75 9.30
N ARG A 234 -7.96 5.25 9.00
CA ARG A 234 -7.32 4.18 9.78
C ARG A 234 -6.98 4.64 11.20
N SER A 235 -6.39 5.83 11.39
CA SER A 235 -6.12 6.36 12.73
C SER A 235 -7.40 6.57 13.55
N LYS A 236 -8.51 6.98 12.94
CA LYS A 236 -9.80 7.09 13.61
C LYS A 236 -10.37 5.73 14.00
N LEU A 237 -10.20 4.70 13.17
CA LEU A 237 -10.54 3.31 13.51
C LEU A 237 -9.72 2.82 14.71
N TRP A 238 -8.40 3.02 14.70
CA TRP A 238 -7.52 2.67 15.82
C TRP A 238 -7.82 3.47 17.10
N SER A 239 -8.17 4.76 17.00
CA SER A 239 -8.58 5.57 18.16
C SER A 239 -9.96 5.18 18.70
N ARG A 240 -10.90 4.80 17.82
CA ARG A 240 -12.21 4.26 18.22
C ARG A 240 -12.09 2.87 18.84
N LEU A 241 -11.15 2.04 18.37
CA LEU A 241 -10.87 0.74 18.98
C LEU A 241 -10.22 0.89 20.36
N ARG A 242 -9.26 1.82 20.52
CA ARG A 242 -8.64 2.11 21.82
C ARG A 242 -9.65 2.63 22.85
N ALA A 243 -10.63 3.43 22.44
CA ALA A 243 -11.71 3.92 23.30
C ALA A 243 -12.77 2.85 23.67
N VAL A 244 -12.73 1.68 23.04
CA VAL A 244 -13.61 0.53 23.36
C VAL A 244 -12.89 -0.50 24.22
N LEU A 245 -11.55 -0.47 24.26
CA LEU A 245 -10.69 -1.37 25.01
C LEU A 245 -10.25 -0.80 26.38
N ASP A 246 -10.46 0.49 26.64
CA ASP A 246 -10.37 1.15 27.96
C ASP A 246 -11.78 1.28 28.58
#